data_AF-A0A8X7RQX7-F1
#
_entry.id   AF-A0A8X7RQX7-F1
#
_cell.length_a   1.000
_cell.length_b   1.000
_cell.length_c   1.000
_cell.angle_alpha   90.00
_cell.angle_beta   90.00
_cell.angle_gamma   90.00
#
_symmetry.space_group_name_H-M   'P 1'
#
loop_
_entity.id
_entity.type
_entity.pdbx_description
1 polymer ?
#
loop_
_entity_poly.entity_id
_entity_poly.type
_entity_poly.pdbx_seq_one_letter_code
_entity_poly.pdbx_strand_id
1 'polypeptide(L)'
;MLTSCFCGFQADGCMNVLVEKYDTTLKQTMVELGASTKLARTRLGVIERLRAESKKVSEKTLEEKEILKVKFEDLEAKLVADRAAKRELEKAKVVLEKENARLRAERNAAVEKLAEERKRLRDSRSLEVTRERVRVQSAMTEKFGRCIGRVRDYLARRVESEKEQNLSGQASGTRKCLEMIRNEGLGITQELIDVFIEQERVHNAAVAKLAVGDLPEEDLVLSPLVLPNPFLNEEFIAALDPYGSNDGLVGSETASLLRESSDIPEGGSTGQSSEVPATVTPLGNASDLNLEGEVAEKNDGVEIEVPTMEREELEPTAERSASDVIPNEVPKDAAADGAQDPSVSGEALT
;
A
#
# COMPACT_ATOMS: atom_id res chain seq x y z
N MET A 1 -77.61 -78.77 -74.71
CA MET A 1 -78.19 -80.12 -74.97
C MET A 1 -79.66 -80.06 -74.64
N LEU A 2 -80.54 -80.65 -75.46
CA LEU A 2 -81.97 -80.92 -75.17
C LEU A 2 -82.86 -79.66 -74.94
N THR A 3 -84.13 -79.59 -75.35
CA THR A 3 -84.93 -80.50 -76.21
C THR A 3 -85.92 -79.68 -77.06
N SER A 4 -86.46 -80.31 -78.12
CA SER A 4 -87.47 -79.74 -79.03
C SER A 4 -88.92 -80.01 -78.57
N CYS A 5 -89.88 -79.67 -79.44
CA CYS A 5 -91.31 -80.02 -79.39
C CYS A 5 -92.18 -79.26 -78.38
N PHE A 6 -92.52 -78.02 -78.78
CA PHE A 6 -93.77 -77.35 -78.41
C PHE A 6 -95.00 -78.02 -79.09
N CYS A 7 -96.21 -77.55 -78.76
CA CYS A 7 -97.55 -77.93 -79.27
C CYS A 7 -98.27 -79.07 -78.53
N GLY A 8 -99.20 -78.71 -77.63
CA GLY A 8 -100.20 -79.62 -77.07
C GLY A 8 -101.09 -78.99 -75.98
N PHE A 9 -102.35 -78.66 -76.34
CA PHE A 9 -103.47 -78.27 -75.45
C PHE A 9 -103.43 -76.87 -74.75
N GLN A 10 -104.64 -76.32 -74.55
CA GLN A 10 -105.03 -75.09 -73.81
C GLN A 10 -104.16 -73.82 -73.98
N ALA A 11 -104.55 -72.96 -74.91
CA ALA A 11 -103.89 -71.68 -75.20
C ALA A 11 -104.09 -70.57 -74.14
N ASP A 12 -105.17 -70.60 -73.35
CA ASP A 12 -105.51 -69.49 -72.44
C ASP A 12 -104.75 -69.51 -71.11
N GLY A 13 -104.37 -70.68 -70.61
CA GLY A 13 -103.75 -70.82 -69.28
C GLY A 13 -102.29 -70.35 -69.20
N CYS A 14 -101.50 -70.60 -70.25
CA CYS A 14 -100.07 -70.27 -70.26
C CYS A 14 -99.80 -68.75 -70.25
N MET A 15 -100.74 -67.94 -70.74
CA MET A 15 -100.63 -66.49 -70.75
C MET A 15 -100.66 -65.92 -69.32
N ASN A 16 -101.55 -66.40 -68.45
CA ASN A 16 -101.62 -65.96 -67.05
C ASN A 16 -100.34 -66.29 -66.28
N VAL A 17 -99.79 -67.51 -66.42
CA VAL A 17 -98.55 -67.91 -65.72
C VAL A 17 -97.34 -67.06 -66.15
N LEU A 18 -97.33 -66.53 -67.37
CA LEU A 18 -96.31 -65.60 -67.82
C LEU A 18 -96.53 -64.20 -67.22
N VAL A 19 -97.77 -63.70 -67.21
CA VAL A 19 -98.16 -62.41 -66.60
C VAL A 19 -97.85 -62.39 -65.10
N GLU A 20 -98.18 -63.44 -64.35
CA GLU A 20 -97.87 -63.55 -62.91
C GLU A 20 -96.36 -63.51 -62.64
N LYS A 21 -95.55 -64.14 -63.49
CA LYS A 21 -94.08 -64.06 -63.37
C LYS A 21 -93.55 -62.65 -63.65
N TYR A 22 -94.10 -61.94 -64.63
CA TYR A 22 -93.74 -60.54 -64.87
C TYR A 22 -94.18 -59.62 -63.73
N ASP A 23 -95.40 -59.76 -63.22
CA ASP A 23 -95.96 -58.96 -62.13
C ASP A 23 -95.24 -59.21 -60.79
N THR A 24 -94.93 -60.46 -60.45
CA THR A 24 -94.12 -60.77 -59.25
C THR A 24 -92.69 -60.23 -59.36
N THR A 25 -92.03 -60.35 -60.51
CA THR A 25 -90.69 -59.76 -60.75
C THR A 25 -90.73 -58.22 -60.69
N LEU A 26 -91.79 -57.61 -61.24
CA LEU A 26 -92.00 -56.15 -61.19
C LEU A 26 -92.24 -55.65 -59.76
N LYS A 27 -93.02 -56.39 -58.96
CA LYS A 27 -93.24 -56.10 -57.53
C LYS A 27 -91.97 -56.24 -56.70
N GLN A 28 -91.17 -57.30 -56.92
CA GLN A 28 -89.87 -57.49 -56.27
C GLN A 28 -88.91 -56.34 -56.60
N THR A 29 -88.69 -56.06 -57.88
CA THR A 29 -87.80 -54.98 -58.32
C THR A 29 -88.27 -53.59 -57.86
N MET A 30 -89.58 -53.33 -57.77
CA MET A 30 -90.12 -52.09 -57.19
C MET A 30 -89.83 -51.97 -55.68
N VAL A 31 -89.89 -53.08 -54.93
CA VAL A 31 -89.53 -53.11 -53.49
C VAL A 31 -88.02 -52.93 -53.29
N GLU A 32 -87.19 -53.61 -54.10
CA GLU A 32 -85.73 -53.49 -54.07
C GLU A 32 -85.27 -52.08 -54.45
N LEU A 33 -85.87 -51.48 -55.49
CA LEU A 33 -85.65 -50.07 -55.84
C LEU A 33 -86.13 -49.14 -54.71
N GLY A 34 -87.23 -49.46 -54.05
CA GLY A 34 -87.72 -48.76 -52.87
C GLY A 34 -86.75 -48.82 -51.68
N ALA A 35 -86.08 -49.95 -51.45
CA ALA A 35 -85.06 -50.12 -50.43
C ALA A 35 -83.73 -49.43 -50.82
N SER A 36 -83.29 -49.62 -52.06
CA SER A 36 -82.06 -49.04 -52.61
C SER A 36 -82.13 -47.51 -52.65
N THR A 37 -83.25 -46.91 -53.09
CA THR A 37 -83.43 -45.45 -53.05
C THR A 37 -83.51 -44.89 -51.63
N LYS A 38 -84.06 -45.62 -50.65
CA LYS A 38 -83.99 -45.23 -49.23
C LYS A 38 -82.53 -45.26 -48.72
N LEU A 39 -81.78 -46.31 -49.03
CA LEU A 39 -80.36 -46.46 -48.66
C LEU A 39 -79.47 -45.42 -49.35
N ALA A 40 -79.77 -45.05 -50.60
CA ALA A 40 -79.07 -43.99 -51.31
C ALA A 40 -79.31 -42.62 -50.64
N ARG A 41 -80.56 -42.30 -50.28
CA ARG A 41 -80.90 -41.07 -49.54
C ARG A 41 -80.20 -40.99 -48.18
N THR A 42 -80.16 -42.07 -47.39
CA THR A 42 -79.48 -42.05 -46.09
C THR A 42 -77.96 -41.94 -46.23
N ARG A 43 -77.36 -42.61 -47.23
CA ARG A 43 -75.93 -42.44 -47.56
C ARG A 43 -75.59 -41.01 -48.00
N LEU A 44 -76.40 -40.40 -48.85
CA LEU A 44 -76.23 -38.99 -49.25
C LEU A 44 -76.31 -38.04 -48.03
N GLY A 45 -77.33 -38.17 -47.18
CA GLY A 45 -77.45 -37.37 -45.95
C GLY A 45 -76.39 -37.63 -44.86
N VAL A 46 -75.59 -38.69 -44.98
CA VAL A 46 -74.35 -38.89 -44.19
C VAL A 46 -73.18 -38.18 -44.86
N ILE A 47 -73.02 -38.34 -46.18
CA ILE A 47 -71.97 -37.67 -46.97
C ILE A 47 -72.08 -36.13 -46.88
N GLU A 48 -73.30 -35.59 -46.91
CA GLU A 48 -73.56 -34.15 -46.79
C GLU A 48 -73.18 -33.60 -45.41
N ARG A 49 -73.47 -34.33 -44.33
CA ARG A 49 -73.03 -33.95 -42.97
C ARG A 49 -71.52 -34.03 -42.82
N LEU A 50 -70.90 -35.12 -43.27
CA LEU A 50 -69.43 -35.27 -43.27
C LEU A 50 -68.75 -34.16 -44.10
N ARG A 51 -69.33 -33.75 -45.23
CA ARG A 51 -68.85 -32.59 -46.01
C ARG A 51 -69.00 -31.28 -45.25
N ALA A 52 -70.13 -31.04 -44.57
CA ALA A 52 -70.36 -29.82 -43.79
C ALA A 52 -69.46 -29.74 -42.55
N GLU A 53 -69.20 -30.87 -41.88
CA GLU A 53 -68.28 -30.96 -40.75
C GLU A 53 -66.82 -30.82 -41.20
N SER A 54 -66.42 -31.54 -42.26
CA SER A 54 -65.08 -31.41 -42.87
C SER A 54 -64.80 -29.98 -43.35
N LYS A 55 -65.80 -29.30 -43.94
CA LYS A 55 -65.70 -27.88 -44.32
C LYS A 55 -65.48 -26.98 -43.09
N LYS A 56 -66.31 -27.11 -42.04
CA LYS A 56 -66.14 -26.32 -40.80
C LYS A 56 -64.79 -26.55 -40.11
N VAL A 57 -64.27 -27.78 -40.17
CA VAL A 57 -62.93 -28.09 -39.66
C VAL A 57 -61.85 -27.48 -40.55
N SER A 58 -61.97 -27.56 -41.88
CA SER A 58 -60.98 -26.94 -42.77
C SER A 58 -60.93 -25.42 -42.61
N GLU A 59 -62.09 -24.76 -42.54
CA GLU A 59 -62.22 -23.31 -42.29
C GLU A 59 -61.52 -22.90 -40.98
N LYS A 60 -61.84 -23.55 -39.84
CA LYS A 60 -61.15 -23.28 -38.57
C LYS A 60 -59.64 -23.51 -38.63
N THR A 61 -59.19 -24.60 -39.26
CA THR A 61 -57.75 -24.84 -39.40
C THR A 61 -57.07 -23.89 -40.40
N LEU A 62 -57.79 -23.06 -41.15
CA LEU A 62 -57.22 -21.97 -41.94
C LEU A 62 -57.12 -20.70 -41.08
N GLU A 63 -58.19 -20.34 -40.37
CA GLU A 63 -58.20 -19.25 -39.38
C GLU A 63 -57.08 -19.40 -38.35
N GLU A 64 -56.91 -20.60 -37.76
CA GLU A 64 -55.84 -20.92 -36.81
C GLU A 64 -54.44 -20.80 -37.44
N LYS A 65 -54.26 -21.23 -38.70
CA LYS A 65 -52.99 -21.10 -39.41
C LYS A 65 -52.64 -19.65 -39.73
N GLU A 66 -53.63 -18.81 -40.03
CA GLU A 66 -53.42 -17.37 -40.26
C GLU A 66 -53.06 -16.65 -38.97
N ILE A 67 -53.75 -16.96 -37.86
CA ILE A 67 -53.40 -16.48 -36.52
C ILE A 67 -51.97 -16.91 -36.11
N LEU A 68 -51.56 -18.14 -36.46
CA LEU A 68 -50.20 -18.62 -36.19
C LEU A 68 -49.13 -17.92 -37.04
N LYS A 69 -49.39 -17.63 -38.32
CA LYS A 69 -48.48 -16.86 -39.18
C LYS A 69 -48.22 -15.47 -38.63
N VAL A 70 -49.29 -14.71 -38.35
CA VAL A 70 -49.17 -13.35 -37.81
C VAL A 70 -48.37 -13.36 -36.50
N LYS A 71 -48.65 -14.30 -35.58
CA LYS A 71 -47.87 -14.46 -34.33
C LYS A 71 -46.40 -14.83 -34.56
N PHE A 72 -46.09 -15.58 -35.62
CA PHE A 72 -44.71 -15.93 -35.97
C PHE A 72 -43.96 -14.72 -36.54
N GLU A 73 -44.57 -13.98 -37.47
CA GLU A 73 -44.06 -12.72 -38.02
C GLU A 73 -43.81 -11.68 -36.90
N ASP A 74 -44.75 -11.56 -35.96
CA ASP A 74 -44.65 -10.72 -34.76
C ASP A 74 -43.47 -11.11 -33.85
N LEU A 75 -43.15 -12.40 -33.76
CA LEU A 75 -42.05 -12.93 -32.96
C LEU A 75 -40.71 -12.77 -33.68
N GLU A 76 -40.65 -12.99 -35.00
CA GLU A 76 -39.45 -12.72 -35.79
C GLU A 76 -39.07 -11.23 -35.78
N ALA A 77 -40.06 -10.33 -35.90
CA ALA A 77 -39.84 -8.89 -35.79
C ALA A 77 -39.24 -8.49 -34.43
N LYS A 78 -39.77 -9.04 -33.33
CA LYS A 78 -39.22 -8.83 -31.96
C LYS A 78 -37.81 -9.40 -31.85
N LEU A 79 -37.57 -10.61 -32.35
CA LEU A 79 -36.25 -11.25 -32.34
C LEU A 79 -35.20 -10.42 -33.13
N VAL A 80 -35.59 -9.82 -34.26
CA VAL A 80 -34.73 -8.92 -35.03
C VAL A 80 -34.44 -7.63 -34.26
N ALA A 81 -35.44 -7.05 -33.60
CA ALA A 81 -35.28 -5.87 -32.74
C ALA A 81 -34.36 -6.15 -31.54
N ASP A 82 -34.56 -7.26 -30.81
CA ASP A 82 -33.71 -7.68 -29.69
C ASP A 82 -32.27 -7.92 -30.14
N ARG A 83 -32.07 -8.57 -31.30
CA ARG A 83 -30.74 -8.73 -31.91
C ARG A 83 -30.12 -7.40 -32.31
N ALA A 84 -30.89 -6.38 -32.68
CA ALA A 84 -30.36 -5.04 -32.95
C ALA A 84 -29.96 -4.34 -31.64
N ALA A 85 -30.86 -4.28 -30.66
CA ALA A 85 -30.62 -3.69 -29.34
C ALA A 85 -29.40 -4.32 -28.63
N LYS A 86 -29.24 -5.64 -28.70
CA LYS A 86 -28.07 -6.35 -28.14
C LYS A 86 -26.75 -5.88 -28.76
N ARG A 87 -26.69 -5.64 -30.07
CA ARG A 87 -25.48 -5.14 -30.76
C ARG A 87 -25.16 -3.69 -30.39
N GLU A 88 -26.18 -2.83 -30.24
CA GLU A 88 -25.95 -1.45 -29.78
C GLU A 88 -25.50 -1.41 -28.31
N LEU A 89 -26.03 -2.28 -27.44
CA LEU A 89 -25.54 -2.46 -26.08
C LEU A 89 -24.10 -3.00 -26.03
N GLU A 90 -23.73 -3.91 -26.93
CA GLU A 90 -22.35 -4.42 -27.05
C GLU A 90 -21.38 -3.32 -27.50
N LYS A 91 -21.75 -2.50 -28.49
CA LYS A 91 -20.98 -1.30 -28.86
C LYS A 91 -20.84 -0.32 -27.70
N ALA A 92 -21.94 -0.02 -27.01
CA ALA A 92 -21.96 0.92 -25.88
C ALA A 92 -21.07 0.45 -24.72
N LYS A 93 -21.07 -0.86 -24.40
CA LYS A 93 -20.14 -1.45 -23.43
C LYS A 93 -18.69 -1.21 -23.82
N VAL A 94 -18.29 -1.51 -25.06
CA VAL A 94 -16.91 -1.31 -25.54
C VAL A 94 -16.49 0.16 -25.50
N VAL A 95 -17.41 1.11 -25.70
CA VAL A 95 -17.14 2.55 -25.52
C VAL A 95 -16.93 2.90 -24.05
N LEU A 96 -17.84 2.48 -23.17
CA LEU A 96 -17.76 2.72 -21.72
C LEU A 96 -16.53 2.06 -21.08
N GLU A 97 -16.14 0.87 -21.51
CA GLU A 97 -14.93 0.18 -21.06
C GLU A 97 -13.67 0.97 -21.41
N LYS A 98 -13.58 1.50 -22.64
CA LYS A 98 -12.47 2.36 -23.09
C LYS A 98 -12.43 3.69 -22.34
N GLU A 99 -13.58 4.32 -22.12
CA GLU A 99 -13.65 5.57 -21.35
C GLU A 99 -13.28 5.35 -19.88
N ASN A 100 -13.77 4.27 -19.26
CA ASN A 100 -13.45 3.94 -17.87
C ASN A 100 -11.98 3.49 -17.71
N ALA A 101 -11.36 2.91 -18.74
CA ALA A 101 -9.91 2.69 -18.78
C ALA A 101 -9.14 4.02 -18.86
N ARG A 102 -9.56 4.95 -19.73
CA ARG A 102 -8.99 6.31 -19.82
C ARG A 102 -9.08 7.06 -18.50
N LEU A 103 -10.27 7.14 -17.91
CA LEU A 103 -10.51 7.88 -16.65
C LEU A 103 -9.70 7.30 -15.48
N ARG A 104 -9.50 5.97 -15.42
CA ARG A 104 -8.59 5.35 -14.46
C ARG A 104 -7.13 5.73 -14.72
N ALA A 105 -6.68 5.73 -15.97
CA ALA A 105 -5.31 6.16 -16.31
C ALA A 105 -5.07 7.64 -15.97
N GLU A 106 -6.03 8.52 -16.28
CA GLU A 106 -5.99 9.95 -15.92
C GLU A 106 -6.00 10.15 -14.39
N ARG A 107 -6.84 9.42 -13.64
CA ARG A 107 -6.85 9.45 -12.18
C ARG A 107 -5.54 8.95 -11.57
N ASN A 108 -4.98 7.85 -12.06
CA ASN A 108 -3.71 7.31 -11.58
C ASN A 108 -2.58 8.30 -11.86
N ALA A 109 -2.48 8.84 -13.08
CA ALA A 109 -1.47 9.85 -13.43
C ALA A 109 -1.60 11.17 -12.64
N ALA A 110 -2.80 11.52 -12.17
CA ALA A 110 -3.01 12.63 -11.25
C ALA A 110 -2.58 12.29 -9.81
N VAL A 111 -2.79 11.05 -9.36
CA VAL A 111 -2.33 10.58 -8.04
C VAL A 111 -0.81 10.45 -7.99
N GLU A 112 -0.16 9.91 -9.03
CA GLU A 112 1.31 9.86 -9.14
C GLU A 112 1.93 11.26 -8.99
N LYS A 113 1.45 12.25 -9.76
CA LYS A 113 1.93 13.64 -9.66
C LYS A 113 1.75 14.25 -8.26
N LEU A 114 0.65 13.93 -7.58
CA LEU A 114 0.42 14.37 -6.20
C LEU A 114 1.32 13.62 -5.20
N ALA A 115 1.69 12.38 -5.46
CA ALA A 115 2.65 11.61 -4.66
C ALA A 115 4.09 12.12 -4.86
N GLU A 116 4.49 12.40 -6.10
CA GLU A 116 5.75 13.06 -6.46
C GLU A 116 5.88 14.43 -5.79
N GLU A 117 4.84 15.26 -5.86
CA GLU A 117 4.85 16.60 -5.23
C GLU A 117 4.85 16.51 -3.69
N ARG A 118 4.06 15.61 -3.10
CA ARG A 118 4.13 15.32 -1.65
C ARG A 118 5.52 14.85 -1.23
N LYS A 119 6.19 14.02 -2.05
CA LYS A 119 7.58 13.61 -1.81
C LYS A 119 8.52 14.81 -1.92
N ARG A 120 8.46 15.60 -2.99
CA ARG A 120 9.28 16.80 -3.19
C ARG A 120 9.18 17.78 -2.01
N LEU A 121 7.98 17.99 -1.48
CA LEU A 121 7.74 18.85 -0.31
C LEU A 121 8.29 18.23 0.99
N ARG A 122 8.14 16.91 1.20
CA ARG A 122 8.76 16.19 2.34
C ARG A 122 10.30 16.26 2.28
N ASP A 123 10.88 16.10 1.10
CA ASP A 123 12.32 16.15 0.87
C ASP A 123 12.87 17.57 1.06
N SER A 124 12.17 18.62 0.55
CA SER A 124 12.54 20.03 0.75
C SER A 124 12.55 20.40 2.24
N ARG A 125 11.45 20.14 2.95
CA ARG A 125 11.34 20.39 4.39
C ARG A 125 12.41 19.64 5.20
N SER A 126 12.74 18.41 4.79
CA SER A 126 13.80 17.62 5.43
C SER A 126 15.19 18.22 5.20
N LEU A 127 15.46 18.74 4.00
CA LEU A 127 16.70 19.44 3.67
C LEU A 127 16.82 20.77 4.44
N GLU A 128 15.74 21.54 4.53
CA GLU A 128 15.66 22.80 5.30
C GLU A 128 15.93 22.56 6.79
N VAL A 129 15.22 21.61 7.41
CA VAL A 129 15.42 21.20 8.81
C VAL A 129 16.84 20.67 9.05
N THR A 130 17.42 19.93 8.10
CA THR A 130 18.79 19.41 8.21
C THR A 130 19.81 20.54 8.15
N ARG A 131 19.67 21.48 7.21
CA ARG A 131 20.53 22.68 7.09
C ARG A 131 20.48 23.51 8.37
N GLU A 132 19.30 23.75 8.92
CA GLU A 132 19.14 24.54 10.14
C GLU A 132 19.68 23.82 11.37
N ARG A 133 19.46 22.49 11.51
CA ARG A 133 20.08 21.68 12.58
C ARG A 133 21.61 21.75 12.52
N VAL A 134 22.21 21.63 11.33
CA VAL A 134 23.66 21.77 11.15
C VAL A 134 24.12 23.18 11.55
N ARG A 135 23.43 24.23 11.08
CA ARG A 135 23.77 25.63 11.42
C ARG A 135 23.73 25.90 12.93
N VAL A 136 22.65 25.48 13.59
CA VAL A 136 22.46 25.55 15.05
C VAL A 136 23.56 24.77 15.77
N GLN A 137 23.85 23.53 15.34
CA GLN A 137 24.88 22.70 15.98
C GLN A 137 26.29 23.29 15.82
N SER A 138 26.64 23.79 14.63
CA SER A 138 27.93 24.44 14.37
C SER A 138 28.11 25.70 15.20
N ALA A 139 27.13 26.61 15.22
CA ALA A 139 27.19 27.83 16.01
C ALA A 139 27.20 27.56 17.53
N MET A 140 26.49 26.51 18.00
CA MET A 140 26.56 26.09 19.40
C MET A 140 27.95 25.54 19.74
N THR A 141 28.50 24.66 18.90
CA THR A 141 29.86 24.10 19.06
C THR A 141 30.91 25.21 19.07
N GLU A 142 30.75 26.24 18.24
CA GLU A 142 31.62 27.41 18.20
C GLU A 142 31.50 28.28 19.48
N LYS A 143 30.29 28.49 20.00
CA LYS A 143 30.07 29.15 21.31
C LYS A 143 30.71 28.36 22.46
N PHE A 144 30.49 27.05 22.51
CA PHE A 144 31.15 26.14 23.46
C PHE A 144 32.68 26.20 23.35
N GLY A 145 33.22 26.14 22.13
CA GLY A 145 34.67 26.19 21.87
C GLY A 145 35.30 27.49 22.38
N ARG A 146 34.64 28.64 22.14
CA ARG A 146 35.06 29.93 22.67
C ARG A 146 35.04 30.00 24.21
N CYS A 147 33.98 29.52 24.85
CA CYS A 147 33.85 29.41 26.30
C CYS A 147 34.98 28.54 26.90
N ILE A 148 35.14 27.32 26.40
CA ILE A 148 36.13 26.35 26.87
C ILE A 148 37.57 26.85 26.61
N GLY A 149 37.81 27.58 25.52
CA GLY A 149 39.07 28.26 25.25
C GLY A 149 39.43 29.25 26.36
N ARG A 150 38.55 30.22 26.65
CA ARG A 150 38.80 31.24 27.67
C ARG A 150 38.99 30.64 29.08
N VAL A 151 38.24 29.58 29.41
CA VAL A 151 38.44 28.80 30.66
C VAL A 151 39.83 28.14 30.70
N ARG A 152 40.32 27.56 29.59
CA ARG A 152 41.67 26.98 29.51
C ARG A 152 42.76 28.04 29.65
N ASP A 153 42.61 29.18 28.96
CA ASP A 153 43.58 30.29 28.99
C ASP A 153 43.62 30.99 30.37
N TYR A 154 42.50 30.97 31.10
CA TYR A 154 42.44 31.37 32.50
C TYR A 154 43.20 30.38 33.40
N LEU A 155 42.92 29.08 33.30
CA LEU A 155 43.56 28.05 34.10
C LEU A 155 45.07 27.96 33.86
N ALA A 156 45.53 28.11 32.61
CA ALA A 156 46.94 28.13 32.26
C ALA A 156 47.70 29.27 32.98
N ARG A 157 47.21 30.51 32.86
CA ARG A 157 47.79 31.69 33.53
C ARG A 157 47.73 31.58 35.05
N ARG A 158 46.65 31.00 35.60
CA ARG A 158 46.53 30.74 37.04
C ARG A 158 47.61 29.77 37.53
N VAL A 159 47.87 28.67 36.80
CA VAL A 159 48.94 27.71 37.12
C VAL A 159 50.34 28.33 36.99
N GLU A 160 50.55 29.30 36.10
CA GLU A 160 51.79 30.07 36.03
C GLU A 160 51.94 31.03 37.21
N SER A 161 50.89 31.78 37.56
CA SER A 161 50.87 32.65 38.75
C SER A 161 51.10 31.85 40.04
N GLU A 162 50.57 30.64 40.15
CA GLU A 162 50.74 29.76 41.31
C GLU A 162 52.20 29.28 41.45
N LYS A 163 52.90 28.97 40.34
CA LYS A 163 54.33 28.66 40.36
C LYS A 163 55.15 29.84 40.88
N GLU A 164 54.92 31.04 40.36
CA GLU A 164 55.64 32.25 40.79
C GLU A 164 55.31 32.64 42.24
N GLN A 165 54.08 32.39 42.72
CA GLN A 165 53.72 32.56 44.14
C GLN A 165 54.49 31.58 45.04
N ASN A 166 54.61 30.32 44.62
CA ASN A 166 55.39 29.31 45.36
C ASN A 166 56.88 29.65 45.38
N LEU A 167 57.47 30.13 44.27
CA LEU A 167 58.86 30.58 44.22
C LEU A 167 59.11 31.84 45.08
N SER A 168 58.19 32.82 45.05
CA SER A 168 58.25 33.98 45.95
C SER A 168 58.16 33.57 47.41
N GLY A 169 57.22 32.68 47.75
CA GLY A 169 57.06 32.12 49.09
C GLY A 169 58.32 31.38 49.58
N GLN A 170 58.96 30.61 48.71
CA GLN A 170 60.23 29.94 48.99
C GLN A 170 61.35 30.95 49.25
N ALA A 171 61.55 31.96 48.37
CA ALA A 171 62.57 32.99 48.54
C ALA A 171 62.35 33.79 49.84
N SER A 172 61.10 34.21 50.11
CA SER A 172 60.71 34.92 51.32
C SER A 172 60.92 34.09 52.59
N GLY A 173 60.63 32.78 52.54
CA GLY A 173 60.86 31.84 53.63
C GLY A 173 62.35 31.63 53.91
N THR A 174 63.15 31.33 52.88
CA THR A 174 64.60 31.16 53.01
C THR A 174 65.27 32.43 53.49
N ARG A 175 64.87 33.61 53.00
CA ARG A 175 65.37 34.91 53.50
C ARG A 175 65.16 35.04 55.01
N LYS A 176 63.93 34.82 55.51
CA LYS A 176 63.61 34.93 56.94
C LYS A 176 64.42 33.96 57.80
N CYS A 177 64.65 32.73 57.32
CA CYS A 177 65.53 31.78 58.01
C CYS A 177 66.98 32.25 58.08
N LEU A 178 67.53 32.80 57.00
CA LEU A 178 68.90 33.35 56.97
C LEU A 178 69.03 34.60 57.85
N GLU A 179 68.01 35.46 57.88
CA GLU A 179 67.93 36.61 58.79
C GLU A 179 67.91 36.17 60.26
N MET A 180 67.14 35.14 60.63
CA MET A 180 67.15 34.55 61.97
C MET A 180 68.53 34.01 62.36
N ILE A 181 69.13 33.15 61.53
CA ILE A 181 70.43 32.51 61.80
C ILE A 181 71.54 33.57 61.95
N ARG A 182 71.50 34.64 61.16
CA ARG A 182 72.39 35.79 61.31
C ARG A 182 72.17 36.53 62.65
N ASN A 183 70.92 36.75 63.05
CA ASN A 183 70.59 37.41 64.32
C ASN A 183 71.00 36.56 65.54
N GLU A 184 71.06 35.24 65.39
CA GLU A 184 71.62 34.31 66.38
C GLU A 184 73.17 34.34 66.45
N GLY A 185 73.83 35.16 65.62
CA GLY A 185 75.28 35.37 65.63
C GLY A 185 76.09 34.40 64.76
N LEU A 186 75.44 33.56 63.96
CA LEU A 186 76.13 32.69 63.01
C LEU A 186 76.52 33.46 61.74
N GLY A 187 77.71 33.15 61.21
CA GLY A 187 78.44 33.97 60.22
C GLY A 187 77.90 33.96 58.78
N ILE A 188 76.63 34.32 58.58
CA ILE A 188 76.02 34.54 57.26
C ILE A 188 76.44 35.91 56.70
N THR A 189 76.85 35.96 55.43
CA THR A 189 77.12 37.21 54.71
C THR A 189 75.81 37.92 54.32
N GLN A 190 75.78 39.25 54.40
CA GLN A 190 74.63 40.06 53.96
C GLN A 190 74.31 39.81 52.47
N GLU A 191 75.35 39.65 51.65
CA GLU A 191 75.26 39.35 50.21
C GLU A 191 74.35 38.14 49.91
N LEU A 192 74.39 37.09 50.75
CA LEU A 192 73.53 35.92 50.58
C LEU A 192 72.06 36.23 50.86
N ILE A 193 71.78 37.12 51.82
CA ILE A 193 70.42 37.60 52.13
C ILE A 193 69.93 38.52 51.00
N ASP A 194 70.79 39.40 50.48
CA ASP A 194 70.47 40.33 49.39
C ASP A 194 70.07 39.60 48.10
N VAL A 195 70.69 38.45 47.79
CA VAL A 195 70.27 37.57 46.68
C VAL A 195 68.83 37.09 46.85
N PHE A 196 68.40 36.71 48.06
CA PHE A 196 67.01 36.31 48.30
C PHE A 196 66.04 37.50 48.35
N ILE A 197 66.48 38.70 48.75
CA ILE A 197 65.69 39.94 48.62
C ILE A 197 65.38 40.21 47.14
N GLU A 198 66.39 40.12 46.26
CA GLU A 198 66.19 40.34 44.82
C GLU A 198 65.37 39.22 44.16
N GLN A 199 65.52 37.96 44.58
CA GLN A 199 64.65 36.87 44.13
C GLN A 199 63.18 37.08 44.56
N GLU A 200 62.93 37.42 45.83
CA GLU A 200 61.59 37.75 46.33
C GLU A 200 61.00 38.94 45.56
N ARG A 201 61.81 39.97 45.24
CA ARG A 201 61.39 41.13 44.44
C ARG A 201 61.06 40.75 43.00
N VAL A 202 61.86 39.89 42.35
CA VAL A 202 61.64 39.44 40.96
C VAL A 202 60.40 38.54 40.86
N HIS A 203 60.26 37.54 41.73
CA HIS A 203 59.09 36.66 41.71
C HIS A 203 57.80 37.40 42.09
N ASN A 204 57.80 38.31 43.07
CA ASN A 204 56.63 39.16 43.34
C ASN A 204 56.27 40.05 42.13
N ALA A 205 57.25 40.57 41.40
CA ALA A 205 57.02 41.33 40.16
C ALA A 205 56.57 40.44 38.98
N ALA A 206 56.77 39.13 39.03
CA ALA A 206 56.21 38.16 38.09
C ALA A 206 54.76 37.80 38.47
N VAL A 207 54.49 37.48 39.73
CA VAL A 207 53.14 37.27 40.28
C VAL A 207 52.23 38.46 39.98
N ALA A 208 52.68 39.69 40.18
CA ALA A 208 51.89 40.89 39.89
C ALA A 208 51.53 41.07 38.41
N LYS A 209 52.26 40.44 37.47
CA LYS A 209 51.96 40.43 36.03
C LYS A 209 51.08 39.25 35.61
N LEU A 210 51.21 38.11 36.31
CA LEU A 210 50.44 36.89 36.05
C LEU A 210 49.13 36.82 36.83
N ALA A 211 48.90 37.75 37.77
CA ALA A 211 47.71 37.82 38.60
C ALA A 211 46.43 37.85 37.74
N VAL A 212 45.65 36.77 37.85
CA VAL A 212 44.36 36.65 37.16
C VAL A 212 43.24 36.90 38.16
N GLY A 213 42.40 37.89 37.89
CA GLY A 213 41.15 38.11 38.63
C GLY A 213 40.10 37.05 38.30
N ASP A 214 38.95 37.09 38.98
CA ASP A 214 37.87 36.12 38.78
C ASP A 214 37.39 36.08 37.31
N LEU A 215 37.02 34.88 36.85
CA LEU A 215 36.50 34.68 35.50
C LEU A 215 35.07 35.27 35.43
N PRO A 216 34.75 36.17 34.48
CA PRO A 216 33.44 36.81 34.43
C PRO A 216 32.35 35.79 34.14
N GLU A 217 31.19 35.94 34.77
CA GLU A 217 30.06 35.01 34.60
C GLU A 217 29.60 34.93 33.13
N GLU A 218 29.69 36.05 32.40
CA GLU A 218 29.50 36.18 30.95
C GLU A 218 30.28 35.15 30.10
N ASP A 219 31.47 34.74 30.57
CA ASP A 219 32.29 33.72 29.91
C ASP A 219 31.81 32.28 30.18
N LEU A 220 31.01 32.10 31.23
CA LEU A 220 30.42 30.83 31.63
C LEU A 220 28.97 30.67 31.11
N VAL A 221 28.25 31.75 30.81
CA VAL A 221 26.84 31.65 30.38
C VAL A 221 26.69 31.10 28.96
N LEU A 222 26.34 29.82 28.88
CA LEU A 222 25.89 29.13 27.67
C LEU A 222 24.44 29.52 27.29
N SER A 223 24.10 30.80 27.42
CA SER A 223 22.78 31.38 27.20
C SER A 223 22.18 31.03 25.83
N PRO A 224 20.84 31.01 25.68
CA PRO A 224 20.15 30.49 24.50
C PRO A 224 20.73 31.00 23.17
N LEU A 225 20.87 30.09 22.21
CA LEU A 225 21.48 30.37 20.93
C LEU A 225 20.50 31.14 20.01
N VAL A 226 20.50 32.46 20.15
CA VAL A 226 19.73 33.36 19.28
C VAL A 226 20.40 33.41 17.90
N LEU A 227 19.74 32.86 16.89
CA LEU A 227 20.15 32.92 15.49
C LEU A 227 18.96 33.37 14.63
N PRO A 228 19.10 34.36 13.74
CA PRO A 228 18.06 34.69 12.78
C PRO A 228 17.87 33.50 11.83
N ASN A 229 16.66 32.97 11.69
CA ASN A 229 16.36 31.78 10.88
C ASN A 229 15.69 32.20 9.56
N PRO A 230 16.33 31.99 8.39
CA PRO A 230 15.82 32.45 7.10
C PRO A 230 14.58 31.69 6.59
N PHE A 231 14.15 30.63 7.29
CA PHE A 231 12.98 29.81 6.93
C PHE A 231 11.76 30.05 7.84
N LEU A 232 11.85 30.95 8.83
CA LEU A 232 10.75 31.29 9.73
C LEU A 232 10.26 32.71 9.43
N ASN A 233 8.95 32.89 9.27
CA ASN A 233 8.35 34.22 9.28
C ASN A 233 8.21 34.69 10.74
N GLU A 234 8.81 35.84 11.06
CA GLU A 234 8.76 36.46 12.40
C GLU A 234 7.32 36.78 12.84
N GLU A 235 6.40 37.07 11.91
CA GLU A 235 4.98 37.28 12.17
C GLU A 235 4.31 36.01 12.75
N PHE A 236 4.66 34.83 12.23
CA PHE A 236 4.17 33.55 12.74
C PHE A 236 4.81 33.22 14.10
N ILE A 237 6.09 33.58 14.31
CA ILE A 237 6.77 33.41 15.61
C ILE A 237 6.14 34.31 16.69
N ALA A 238 5.70 35.51 16.34
CA ALA A 238 4.98 36.40 17.25
C ALA A 238 3.54 35.94 17.56
N ALA A 239 2.93 35.14 16.68
CA ALA A 239 1.58 34.58 16.86
C ALA A 239 1.56 33.17 17.50
N LEU A 240 2.70 32.48 17.56
CA LEU A 240 2.85 31.17 18.20
C LEU A 240 2.90 31.31 19.73
N ASP A 241 1.98 30.64 20.42
CA ASP A 241 2.06 30.42 21.86
C ASP A 241 3.07 29.27 22.14
N PRO A 242 4.20 29.50 22.83
CA PRO A 242 5.18 28.44 23.12
C PRO A 242 4.69 27.39 24.13
N TYR A 243 3.59 27.67 24.85
CA TYR A 243 3.10 26.87 25.98
C TYR A 243 1.60 26.51 25.90
N GLY A 244 0.89 26.96 24.87
CA GLY A 244 -0.55 26.76 24.66
C GLY A 244 -0.93 26.12 23.32
N SER A 245 -2.23 26.17 22.98
CA SER A 245 -2.74 25.66 21.71
C SER A 245 -2.49 26.65 20.57
N ASN A 246 -1.91 26.14 19.49
CA ASN A 246 -1.69 26.86 18.24
C ASN A 246 -2.69 26.44 17.14
N ASP A 247 -3.76 25.72 17.50
CA ASP A 247 -4.74 25.18 16.55
C ASP A 247 -5.44 26.29 15.75
N GLY A 248 -5.61 27.48 16.36
CA GLY A 248 -6.17 28.67 15.69
C GLY A 248 -5.30 29.29 14.60
N LEU A 249 -4.01 28.90 14.49
CA LEU A 249 -3.12 29.35 13.42
C LEU A 249 -3.27 28.52 12.12
N VAL A 250 -3.98 27.39 12.18
CA VAL A 250 -4.24 26.53 11.03
C VAL A 250 -5.74 26.59 10.70
N GLY A 251 -6.08 27.00 9.47
CA GLY A 251 -7.47 27.03 9.01
C GLY A 251 -8.12 25.65 9.15
N SER A 252 -9.36 25.61 9.66
CA SER A 252 -10.06 24.36 9.99
C SER A 252 -10.21 23.41 8.79
N GLU A 253 -10.40 23.95 7.59
CA GLU A 253 -10.40 23.20 6.33
C GLU A 253 -9.04 22.55 6.05
N THR A 254 -7.94 23.30 6.23
CA THR A 254 -6.56 22.83 6.06
C THR A 254 -6.22 21.76 7.10
N ALA A 255 -6.64 21.93 8.35
CA ALA A 255 -6.46 20.95 9.43
C ALA A 255 -7.22 19.64 9.15
N SER A 256 -8.41 19.70 8.57
CA SER A 256 -9.18 18.52 8.16
C SER A 256 -8.50 17.76 7.01
N LEU A 257 -8.07 18.47 5.95
CA LEU A 257 -7.36 17.87 4.80
C LEU A 257 -6.06 17.17 5.21
N LEU A 258 -5.34 17.69 6.22
CA LEU A 258 -4.14 17.06 6.74
C LEU A 258 -4.44 15.71 7.44
N ARG A 259 -5.52 15.63 8.22
CA ARG A 259 -5.93 14.38 8.91
C ARG A 259 -6.28 13.29 7.91
N GLU A 260 -7.19 13.59 6.98
CA GLU A 260 -7.63 12.65 5.93
C GLU A 260 -6.47 12.18 5.03
N SER A 261 -5.41 12.97 4.90
CA SER A 261 -4.21 12.57 4.15
C SER A 261 -3.33 11.53 4.84
N SER A 262 -3.51 11.30 6.14
CA SER A 262 -2.67 10.41 6.96
C SER A 262 -3.24 9.00 7.15
N ASP A 263 -4.51 8.76 6.77
CA ASP A 263 -5.19 7.47 6.94
C ASP A 263 -4.91 6.47 5.81
N ILE A 264 -4.00 6.80 4.89
CA ILE A 264 -3.49 5.87 3.87
C ILE A 264 -2.24 5.18 4.45
N PRO A 265 -2.28 3.86 4.75
CA PRO A 265 -1.09 3.15 5.20
C PRO A 265 -0.06 3.04 4.06
N GLU A 266 1.05 3.78 4.17
CA GLU A 266 2.25 3.50 3.35
C GLU A 266 2.72 2.06 3.64
N GLY A 267 3.04 1.29 2.60
CA GLY A 267 3.05 -0.18 2.62
C GLY A 267 4.16 -0.84 3.46
N GLY A 268 4.00 -0.87 4.78
CA GLY A 268 4.88 -1.58 5.71
C GLY A 268 4.61 -3.08 5.78
N SER A 269 5.32 -3.87 4.98
CA SER A 269 5.39 -5.33 5.20
C SER A 269 6.41 -5.64 6.30
N THR A 270 5.94 -6.03 7.49
CA THR A 270 6.48 -7.08 8.39
C THR A 270 5.80 -6.98 9.75
N GLY A 271 5.46 -8.12 10.36
CA GLY A 271 5.14 -8.21 11.79
C GLY A 271 3.65 -8.10 12.13
N GLN A 272 2.97 -9.24 12.16
CA GLN A 272 1.85 -9.39 13.09
C GLN A 272 2.41 -9.37 14.52
N SER A 273 1.86 -8.52 15.39
CA SER A 273 1.91 -8.74 16.84
C SER A 273 0.52 -8.48 17.40
N SER A 274 0.02 -9.43 18.18
CA SER A 274 -1.34 -9.42 18.74
C SER A 274 -1.29 -8.92 20.18
N GLU A 275 -1.67 -7.67 20.42
CA GLU A 275 -1.97 -7.18 21.77
C GLU A 275 -3.45 -6.82 21.91
N VAL A 276 -4.14 -7.57 22.76
CA VAL A 276 -5.54 -7.37 23.13
C VAL A 276 -5.63 -6.28 24.20
N PRO A 277 -6.58 -5.33 24.15
CA PRO A 277 -6.60 -4.18 25.04
C PRO A 277 -6.82 -4.55 26.52
N ALA A 278 -5.78 -4.41 27.33
CA ALA A 278 -5.81 -4.64 28.77
C ALA A 278 -6.59 -3.54 29.50
N THR A 279 -7.90 -3.73 29.68
CA THR A 279 -8.72 -2.89 30.57
C THR A 279 -8.53 -3.34 32.02
N VAL A 280 -8.05 -2.47 32.89
CA VAL A 280 -7.76 -2.78 34.31
C VAL A 280 -8.60 -1.91 35.23
N THR A 281 -9.43 -2.54 36.08
CA THR A 281 -9.88 -2.18 37.46
C THR A 281 -11.21 -2.92 37.79
N PRO A 282 -11.56 -3.17 39.07
CA PRO A 282 -10.85 -4.17 39.88
C PRO A 282 -11.77 -5.13 40.69
N LEU A 283 -11.17 -6.25 41.14
CA LEU A 283 -11.46 -7.00 42.37
C LEU A 283 -12.94 -7.18 42.83
N GLY A 284 -13.50 -8.36 42.58
CA GLY A 284 -14.73 -8.87 43.20
C GLY A 284 -14.64 -10.39 43.41
N ASN A 285 -15.19 -10.90 44.53
CA ASN A 285 -14.90 -12.26 45.03
C ASN A 285 -16.01 -13.30 44.74
N ALA A 286 -15.64 -14.57 44.98
CA ALA A 286 -16.48 -15.72 45.34
C ALA A 286 -17.00 -16.66 44.22
N SER A 287 -16.27 -17.78 44.09
CA SER A 287 -16.76 -19.16 44.30
C SER A 287 -17.65 -19.91 43.28
N ASP A 288 -17.20 -21.15 43.06
CA ASP A 288 -17.94 -22.43 43.16
C ASP A 288 -18.48 -23.17 41.91
N LEU A 289 -18.27 -24.50 41.99
CA LEU A 289 -18.77 -25.63 41.17
C LEU A 289 -18.32 -25.77 39.69
N ASN A 290 -18.27 -26.96 39.08
CA ASN A 290 -17.55 -28.24 39.35
C ASN A 290 -18.09 -29.39 38.44
N LEU A 291 -17.21 -30.31 38.00
CA LEU A 291 -17.43 -31.69 37.49
C LEU A 291 -18.03 -32.01 36.07
N GLU A 292 -17.60 -33.19 35.57
CA GLU A 292 -18.07 -34.05 34.43
C GLU A 292 -17.94 -33.47 32.99
N GLY A 293 -17.95 -34.22 31.86
CA GLY A 293 -18.01 -35.66 31.50
C GLY A 293 -18.55 -35.80 30.05
N GLU A 294 -18.23 -36.76 29.16
CA GLU A 294 -17.30 -37.91 29.08
C GLU A 294 -16.87 -38.11 27.58
N VAL A 295 -15.64 -38.56 27.25
CA VAL A 295 -15.21 -39.93 26.82
C VAL A 295 -15.88 -40.52 25.54
N ALA A 296 -15.01 -41.07 24.65
CA ALA A 296 -15.31 -42.00 23.51
C ALA A 296 -16.12 -41.47 22.30
N GLU A 297 -16.10 -42.07 21.10
CA GLU A 297 -15.11 -42.90 20.36
C GLU A 297 -15.67 -43.15 18.93
N LYS A 298 -14.83 -43.10 17.87
CA LYS A 298 -14.88 -44.04 16.72
C LYS A 298 -13.77 -43.83 15.68
N ASN A 299 -13.25 -44.96 15.19
CA ASN A 299 -12.39 -45.08 14.01
C ASN A 299 -13.10 -45.91 12.92
N ASP A 300 -12.84 -45.55 11.66
CA ASP A 300 -12.82 -46.36 10.43
C ASP A 300 -11.86 -45.56 9.51
N GLY A 301 -10.77 -46.04 8.88
CA GLY A 301 -10.50 -47.33 8.24
C GLY A 301 -10.82 -47.22 6.74
N VAL A 302 -9.93 -47.38 5.75
CA VAL A 302 -8.46 -47.57 5.62
C VAL A 302 -8.02 -46.84 4.31
N GLU A 303 -6.82 -46.78 3.71
CA GLU A 303 -5.51 -47.48 3.66
C GLU A 303 -4.33 -46.44 3.88
N ILE A 304 -3.00 -46.64 3.83
CA ILE A 304 -2.03 -47.54 3.12
C ILE A 304 -1.91 -47.15 1.61
N GLU A 305 -0.77 -47.05 0.91
CA GLU A 305 0.64 -47.50 1.08
C GLU A 305 1.72 -46.41 1.33
N VAL A 306 2.96 -46.86 1.62
CA VAL A 306 4.18 -46.07 1.88
C VAL A 306 5.38 -46.72 1.16
N PRO A 307 6.33 -45.95 0.59
CA PRO A 307 7.72 -46.37 0.45
C PRO A 307 8.62 -45.73 1.52
N THR A 308 9.39 -46.54 2.24
CA THR A 308 10.18 -46.14 3.41
C THR A 308 11.69 -46.27 3.16
N MET A 309 12.48 -45.78 4.13
CA MET A 309 13.92 -46.01 4.31
C MET A 309 14.84 -45.11 3.44
N GLU A 310 16.03 -44.70 3.90
CA GLU A 310 16.78 -45.13 5.10
C GLU A 310 17.56 -43.96 5.75
N ARG A 311 18.08 -44.16 6.98
CA ARG A 311 18.76 -43.15 7.81
C ARG A 311 19.96 -43.77 8.53
N GLU A 312 21.11 -43.12 8.40
CA GLU A 312 22.24 -43.05 9.38
C GLU A 312 23.20 -41.97 8.83
N GLU A 313 23.48 -40.83 9.46
CA GLU A 313 24.18 -40.58 10.74
C GLU A 313 25.59 -41.16 10.81
N LEU A 314 26.61 -40.29 10.72
CA LEU A 314 27.77 -40.22 11.63
C LEU A 314 28.73 -39.06 11.24
N GLU A 315 28.90 -38.10 12.17
CA GLU A 315 30.08 -37.24 12.31
C GLU A 315 31.12 -37.95 13.25
N PRO A 316 32.36 -37.45 13.55
CA PRO A 316 32.85 -36.06 13.52
C PRO A 316 34.35 -35.86 13.11
N THR A 317 34.90 -34.65 13.38
CA THR A 317 36.35 -34.29 13.53
C THR A 317 37.27 -34.37 12.29
N ALA A 318 38.34 -33.57 12.11
CA ALA A 318 38.84 -32.27 12.66
C ALA A 318 39.98 -31.76 11.70
N GLU A 319 40.77 -30.69 11.88
CA GLU A 319 41.03 -29.72 12.97
C GLU A 319 41.62 -28.39 12.38
N ARG A 320 42.34 -27.59 13.20
CA ARG A 320 43.43 -26.61 12.98
C ARG A 320 43.98 -26.33 11.55
N SER A 321 44.54 -25.13 11.23
CA SER A 321 44.93 -23.97 12.06
C SER A 321 45.16 -22.67 11.23
N ALA A 322 45.51 -21.57 11.92
CA ALA A 322 45.98 -20.27 11.39
C ALA A 322 47.37 -20.36 10.69
N SER A 323 48.00 -19.30 10.12
CA SER A 323 47.83 -17.83 10.25
C SER A 323 48.58 -17.06 9.12
N ASP A 324 48.19 -15.79 8.92
CA ASP A 324 48.94 -14.59 8.45
C ASP A 324 50.27 -14.68 7.66
N VAL A 325 50.41 -13.82 6.65
CA VAL A 325 51.47 -12.78 6.53
C VAL A 325 51.20 -11.83 5.33
N ILE A 326 51.50 -10.54 5.50
CA ILE A 326 51.60 -9.52 4.43
C ILE A 326 53.01 -8.91 4.50
N PRO A 327 53.62 -8.51 3.37
CA PRO A 327 54.01 -7.09 3.28
C PRO A 327 53.79 -6.45 1.89
N ASN A 328 53.91 -5.11 1.86
CA ASN A 328 53.76 -4.23 0.70
C ASN A 328 54.88 -4.39 -0.36
N GLU A 329 54.73 -3.74 -1.53
CA GLU A 329 55.67 -2.73 -2.07
C GLU A 329 55.07 -1.99 -3.29
N VAL A 330 55.41 -0.69 -3.42
CA VAL A 330 54.98 0.36 -4.40
C VAL A 330 56.01 1.52 -4.27
N PRO A 331 56.36 2.40 -5.25
CA PRO A 331 56.02 2.51 -6.71
C PRO A 331 57.29 2.57 -7.62
N LYS A 332 57.15 2.90 -8.93
CA LYS A 332 57.77 4.13 -9.50
C LYS A 332 57.44 4.51 -10.96
N ASP A 333 57.64 5.80 -11.20
CA ASP A 333 57.26 6.67 -12.33
C ASP A 333 58.13 6.56 -13.60
N ALA A 334 57.58 6.98 -14.76
CA ALA A 334 58.24 7.75 -15.84
C ALA A 334 57.24 8.09 -16.99
N ALA A 335 57.42 9.09 -17.87
CA ALA A 335 58.04 10.43 -17.80
C ALA A 335 57.79 11.20 -19.14
N ALA A 336 57.43 12.50 -19.10
CA ALA A 336 57.59 13.57 -20.14
C ALA A 336 56.84 14.84 -19.64
N ASP A 337 57.34 16.09 -19.56
CA ASP A 337 58.33 16.90 -20.32
C ASP A 337 57.72 17.59 -21.57
N GLY A 338 57.83 18.91 -21.82
CA GLY A 338 58.51 20.01 -21.09
C GLY A 338 58.26 21.43 -21.69
N ALA A 339 59.07 22.43 -21.29
CA ALA A 339 59.09 23.88 -21.66
C ALA A 339 57.90 24.77 -21.15
N GLN A 340 58.04 26.01 -20.64
CA GLN A 340 58.92 27.20 -20.85
C GLN A 340 58.49 28.11 -22.04
N ASP A 341 58.45 29.46 -21.98
CA ASP A 341 58.76 30.47 -20.92
C ASP A 341 57.83 31.72 -21.07
N PRO A 342 57.68 32.60 -20.04
CA PRO A 342 56.90 33.84 -20.11
C PRO A 342 57.74 35.15 -20.13
N SER A 343 57.48 36.10 -21.04
CA SER A 343 58.07 37.47 -20.91
C SER A 343 57.40 38.60 -21.74
N VAL A 344 57.51 39.83 -21.20
CA VAL A 344 57.47 41.18 -21.85
C VAL A 344 56.13 41.90 -22.18
N SER A 345 56.03 43.13 -21.62
CA SER A 345 55.30 44.35 -22.03
C SER A 345 53.78 44.48 -21.77
N GLY A 346 53.37 45.70 -21.37
CA GLY A 346 51.96 46.08 -21.16
C GLY A 346 51.69 47.34 -20.31
N GLU A 347 52.55 48.38 -20.34
CA GLU A 347 52.27 49.66 -19.65
C GLU A 347 51.57 50.71 -20.54
N ALA A 348 50.87 51.63 -19.87
CA ALA A 348 50.38 52.94 -20.31
C ALA A 348 49.05 53.05 -21.10
N LEU A 349 48.39 54.20 -20.84
CA LEU A 349 47.15 54.74 -21.43
C LEU A 349 45.85 54.00 -21.01
N THR A 350 44.80 54.67 -20.52
CA THR A 350 44.52 56.13 -20.37
C THR A 350 44.04 56.48 -18.97
#